data_AF-A0A438BWA2-F1
#
_entry.id   AF-A0A438BWA2-F1
#
_cell.length_a   1.000
_cell.length_b   1.000
_cell.length_c   1.000
_cell.angle_alpha   90.00
_cell.angle_beta   90.00
_cell.angle_gamma   90.00
#
_symmetry.space_group_name_H-M   'P 1'
#
loop_
_entity.id
_entity.type
_entity.pdbx_description
1 polymer ?
#
loop_
_entity_poly.entity_id
_entity_poly.type
_entity_poly.pdbx_seq_one_letter_code
_entity_poly.pdbx_strand_id
1 'polypeptide(L)'
;MDESMKQLQQGLIEIEIEAENVLLARHQLVENDRVRNGNREALTALRKRARTTKTSVPSPFESIMKEIEQLESRPLVKEVCATCGNHDSRENTWTMFPGTDVFARIPFHAAHSILEKDQERLDYDAKKLQSYLKEKSFLISEKGVLADKISPGMIRSLVTLTDKPK
;
A
#
# COMPACT_ATOMS: atom_id res chain seq x y z
N MET A 1 -45.39 -15.56 -5.11
CA MET A 1 -44.58 -14.75 -6.03
C MET A 1 -44.24 -15.60 -7.23
N ASP A 2 -44.34 -15.02 -8.42
CA ASP A 2 -43.88 -15.64 -9.67
C ASP A 2 -42.38 -16.00 -9.55
N GLU A 3 -41.97 -17.12 -10.15
CA GLU A 3 -40.59 -17.62 -10.06
C GLU A 3 -39.60 -16.67 -10.74
N SER A 4 -40.05 -15.99 -11.80
CA SER A 4 -39.31 -14.91 -12.47
C SER A 4 -38.97 -13.75 -11.52
N MET A 5 -39.92 -13.39 -10.65
CA MET A 5 -39.79 -12.27 -9.72
C MET A 5 -38.82 -12.60 -8.59
N LYS A 6 -38.79 -13.86 -8.12
CA LYS A 6 -37.80 -14.31 -7.14
C LYS A 6 -36.38 -14.29 -7.72
N GLN A 7 -36.20 -14.73 -8.97
CA GLN A 7 -34.91 -14.70 -9.65
C GLN A 7 -34.39 -13.27 -9.82
N LEU A 8 -35.28 -12.35 -10.21
CA LEU A 8 -34.94 -10.92 -10.31
C LEU A 8 -34.54 -10.35 -8.94
N GLN A 9 -35.33 -10.63 -7.89
CA GLN A 9 -35.04 -10.17 -6.54
C GLN A 9 -33.68 -10.69 -6.04
N GLN A 10 -33.38 -11.97 -6.26
CA GLN A 10 -32.09 -12.55 -5.90
C GLN A 10 -30.94 -11.87 -6.65
N GLY A 11 -31.10 -11.59 -7.94
CA GLY A 11 -30.10 -10.89 -8.74
C GLY A 11 -29.83 -9.47 -8.23
N LEU A 12 -30.86 -8.74 -7.80
CA LEU A 12 -30.73 -7.40 -7.21
C LEU A 12 -29.97 -7.44 -5.88
N ILE A 13 -30.31 -8.39 -4.99
CA ILE A 13 -29.61 -8.56 -3.71
C ILE A 13 -28.11 -8.80 -3.92
N GLU A 14 -27.75 -9.67 -4.88
CA GLU A 14 -26.33 -9.91 -5.19
C GLU A 14 -25.62 -8.67 -5.73
N ILE A 15 -26.30 -7.85 -6.54
CA ILE A 15 -25.75 -6.60 -7.06
C ILE A 15 -25.52 -5.61 -5.92
N GLU A 16 -26.47 -5.49 -5.00
CA GLU A 16 -26.35 -4.60 -3.83
C GLU A 16 -25.17 -5.00 -2.95
N ILE A 17 -25.03 -6.29 -2.65
CA ILE A 17 -23.88 -6.82 -1.88
C ILE A 17 -22.56 -6.50 -2.59
N GLU A 18 -22.50 -6.68 -3.91
CA GLU A 18 -21.28 -6.40 -4.66
C GLU A 18 -20.96 -4.90 -4.72
N ALA A 19 -21.98 -4.06 -4.84
CA ALA A 19 -21.82 -2.61 -4.80
C ALA A 19 -21.31 -2.13 -3.42
N GLU A 20 -21.81 -2.70 -2.33
CA GLU A 20 -21.33 -2.42 -0.97
C GLU A 20 -19.87 -2.85 -0.79
N ASN A 21 -19.50 -4.04 -1.27
CA ASN A 21 -18.11 -4.51 -1.26
C ASN A 21 -17.17 -3.58 -2.02
N VAL A 22 -17.59 -3.06 -3.18
CA VAL A 22 -16.84 -2.07 -3.95
C VAL A 22 -16.68 -0.76 -3.17
N LEU A 23 -17.75 -0.31 -2.51
CA LEU A 23 -17.71 0.92 -1.70
C LEU A 23 -16.74 0.78 -0.52
N LEU A 24 -16.82 -0.34 0.22
CA LEU A 24 -15.93 -0.65 1.34
C LEU A 24 -14.47 -0.72 0.90
N ALA A 25 -14.16 -1.43 -0.19
CA ALA A 25 -12.79 -1.53 -0.69
C ALA A 25 -12.23 -0.18 -1.17
N ARG A 26 -13.07 0.71 -1.73
CA ARG A 26 -12.67 2.09 -2.05
C ARG A 26 -12.36 2.91 -0.81
N HIS A 27 -13.20 2.80 0.23
CA HIS A 27 -12.96 3.49 1.49
C HIS A 27 -11.64 3.02 2.12
N GLN A 28 -11.39 1.70 2.16
CA GLN A 28 -10.15 1.15 2.68
C GLN A 28 -8.92 1.62 1.90
N LEU A 29 -9.00 1.81 0.58
CA LEU A 29 -7.90 2.40 -0.20
C LEU A 29 -7.55 3.81 0.27
N VAL A 30 -8.55 4.63 0.60
CA VAL A 30 -8.33 6.00 1.09
C VAL A 30 -7.68 5.97 2.47
N GLU A 31 -8.17 5.11 3.38
CA GLU A 31 -7.57 4.98 4.71
C GLU A 31 -6.14 4.44 4.64
N ASN A 32 -5.88 3.44 3.80
CA ASN A 32 -4.52 2.94 3.56
C ASN A 32 -3.61 4.03 3.01
N ASP A 33 -4.10 4.88 2.09
CA ASP A 33 -3.30 5.99 1.56
C ASP A 33 -3.01 7.05 2.62
N ARG A 34 -3.98 7.34 3.49
CA ARG A 34 -3.80 8.25 4.64
C ARG A 34 -2.71 7.76 5.58
N VAL A 35 -2.75 6.48 5.97
CA VAL A 35 -1.70 5.88 6.81
C VAL A 35 -0.36 5.86 6.09
N ARG A 36 -0.35 5.50 4.80
CA ARG A 36 0.86 5.49 3.96
C ARG A 36 1.51 6.87 3.89
N ASN A 37 0.71 7.93 3.75
CA ASN A 37 1.22 9.29 3.76
C ASN A 37 1.81 9.67 5.14
N GLY A 38 1.11 9.35 6.23
CA GLY A 38 1.61 9.54 7.59
C GLY A 38 2.95 8.84 7.83
N ASN A 39 3.09 7.60 7.36
CA ASN A 39 4.35 6.85 7.43
C ASN A 39 5.46 7.50 6.61
N ARG A 40 5.16 8.06 5.42
CA ARG A 40 6.16 8.81 4.62
C ARG A 40 6.65 10.04 5.36
N GLU A 41 5.76 10.78 6.00
CA GLU A 41 6.10 11.97 6.78
C GLU A 41 6.95 11.60 8.00
N ALA A 42 6.57 10.55 8.74
CA ALA A 42 7.33 10.03 9.87
C ALA A 42 8.74 9.57 9.46
N LEU A 43 8.86 8.78 8.39
CA LEU A 43 10.15 8.36 7.84
C LEU A 43 10.99 9.56 7.39
N THR A 44 10.36 10.57 6.79
CA THR A 44 11.07 11.80 6.38
C THR A 44 11.59 12.56 7.59
N ALA A 45 10.83 12.66 8.67
CA ALA A 45 11.26 13.30 9.91
C ALA A 45 12.41 12.53 10.58
N LEU A 46 12.33 11.20 10.64
CA LEU A 46 13.40 10.35 11.18
C LEU A 46 14.70 10.50 10.39
N ARG A 47 14.61 10.48 9.06
CA ARG A 47 15.76 10.67 8.15
C ARG A 47 16.40 12.05 8.28
N LYS A 48 15.59 13.12 8.35
CA LYS A 48 16.09 14.48 8.62
C LYS A 48 16.85 14.58 9.94
N ARG A 49 16.33 13.95 11.00
CA ARG A 49 16.96 13.91 12.32
C ARG A 49 18.30 13.17 12.28
N ALA A 50 18.35 12.00 11.64
CA ALA A 50 19.57 11.22 11.49
C ALA A 50 20.57 11.83 10.50
N ARG A 51 20.21 12.90 9.77
CA ARG A 51 20.97 13.44 8.63
C ARG A 51 21.25 12.39 7.55
N THR A 52 20.31 11.45 7.38
CA THR A 52 20.42 10.37 6.39
C THR A 52 19.43 10.63 5.26
N THR A 53 19.90 10.60 4.02
CA THR A 53 19.06 10.53 2.82
C THR A 53 19.05 9.08 2.34
N LYS A 54 18.01 8.65 1.61
CA LYS A 54 18.02 7.33 0.92
C LYS A 54 19.25 7.14 0.01
N THR A 55 19.92 8.24 -0.34
CA THR A 55 21.11 8.32 -1.19
C THR A 55 22.42 8.54 -0.42
N SER A 56 22.39 8.72 0.92
CA SER A 56 23.59 8.95 1.74
C SER A 56 24.01 7.69 2.50
N VAL A 57 23.93 6.53 1.84
CA VAL A 57 24.92 5.50 2.11
C VAL A 57 26.11 5.93 1.25
N PRO A 58 27.18 6.54 1.80
CA PRO A 58 28.35 6.79 1.00
C PRO A 58 28.77 5.43 0.44
N SER A 59 29.11 5.40 -0.85
CA SER A 59 29.76 4.22 -1.43
C SER A 59 30.89 3.79 -0.48
N PRO A 60 31.13 2.49 -0.25
CA PRO A 60 32.24 2.03 0.59
C PRO A 60 33.55 2.79 0.30
N PHE A 61 33.76 3.17 -0.96
CA PHE A 61 34.89 3.97 -1.42
C PHE A 61 34.93 5.42 -0.90
N GLU A 62 33.77 6.09 -0.79
CA GLU A 62 33.65 7.49 -0.36
C GLU A 62 33.83 7.65 1.16
N SER A 63 33.47 6.62 1.94
CA SER A 63 33.80 6.54 3.38
C SER A 63 35.31 6.34 3.60
N ILE A 64 35.94 5.46 2.82
CA ILE A 64 37.38 5.17 2.92
C ILE A 64 38.22 6.42 2.60
N MET A 65 37.83 7.18 1.57
CA MET A 65 38.56 8.41 1.19
C MET A 65 38.49 9.51 2.25
N LYS A 66 37.42 9.55 3.07
CA LYS A 66 37.29 10.48 4.20
C LYS A 66 38.03 10.02 5.47
N GLU A 67 38.27 8.71 5.61
CA GLU A 67 38.97 8.11 6.76
C GLU A 67 40.49 8.34 6.72
N ILE A 68 41.08 8.50 5.53
CA ILE A 68 42.52 8.75 5.35
C ILE A 68 42.92 10.16 5.84
N GLU A 69 42.00 11.13 5.84
CA GLU A 69 42.28 12.51 6.31
C GLU A 69 42.25 12.65 7.86
N GLN A 70 41.84 11.64 8.62
CA GLN A 70 41.62 11.75 10.08
C GLN A 70 42.18 10.58 10.91
N LEU A 71 43.39 10.10 10.59
CA LEU A 71 44.18 9.34 11.57
C LEU A 71 44.36 10.23 12.82
N GLU A 72 43.80 9.90 13.98
CA GLU A 72 44.60 9.18 14.98
C GLU A 72 43.79 8.42 16.07
N SER A 73 42.45 8.35 16.08
CA SER A 73 41.78 7.71 17.25
C SER A 73 40.31 7.30 17.12
N ARG A 74 39.89 6.60 16.04
CA ARG A 74 38.50 6.07 15.97
C ARG A 74 38.42 4.64 15.44
N PRO A 75 37.44 3.84 15.93
CA PRO A 75 37.29 2.43 15.56
C PRO A 75 37.11 2.27 14.05
N LEU A 76 37.88 1.35 13.47
CA LEU A 76 38.13 1.18 12.02
C LEU A 76 36.91 0.83 11.16
N VAL A 77 35.76 0.49 11.75
CA VAL A 77 34.51 0.28 11.02
C VAL A 77 33.36 0.74 11.91
N LYS A 78 32.76 1.89 11.59
CA LYS A 78 31.47 2.26 12.17
C LYS A 78 30.40 1.55 11.33
N GLU A 79 29.78 0.49 11.86
CA GLU A 79 28.71 -0.21 11.15
C GLU A 79 27.56 0.76 10.87
N VAL A 80 27.49 1.24 9.63
CA VAL A 80 26.40 2.09 9.16
C VAL A 80 25.24 1.17 8.80
N CYS A 81 24.10 1.35 9.46
CA CYS A 81 22.89 0.61 9.13
C CYS A 81 22.50 0.89 7.68
N ALA A 82 22.41 -0.16 6.84
CA ALA A 82 22.02 -0.03 5.43
C ALA A 82 20.66 0.67 5.25
N THR A 83 19.79 0.55 6.25
CA THR A 83 18.42 1.07 6.26
C THR A 83 18.33 2.49 6.82
N CYS A 84 19.01 2.75 7.94
CA CYS A 84 18.87 3.99 8.71
C CYS A 84 20.02 4.98 8.49
N GLY A 85 21.11 4.56 7.84
CA GLY A 85 22.36 5.29 7.70
C GLY A 85 23.09 5.51 9.03
N ASN A 86 23.91 6.56 9.09
CA ASN A 86 24.73 6.92 10.25
C ASN A 86 23.85 7.54 11.34
N HIS A 87 23.32 6.71 12.23
CA HIS A 87 22.51 7.11 13.38
C HIS A 87 23.16 6.61 14.68
N ASP A 88 22.80 7.21 15.81
CA ASP A 88 23.18 6.68 17.13
C ASP A 88 22.27 5.50 17.48
N SER A 89 22.85 4.31 17.66
CA SER A 89 22.11 3.09 18.01
C SER A 89 21.49 3.14 19.41
N ARG A 90 21.91 4.07 20.26
CA ARG A 90 21.34 4.30 21.59
C ARG A 90 20.23 5.35 21.60
N GLU A 91 20.01 6.05 20.47
CA GLU A 91 18.94 7.02 20.38
C GLU A 91 17.57 6.32 20.40
N ASN A 92 16.67 6.86 21.22
CA ASN A 92 15.32 6.37 21.35
C ASN A 92 14.33 7.38 20.78
N THR A 93 13.27 6.86 20.18
CA THR A 93 12.18 7.62 19.58
C THR A 93 10.86 7.21 20.22
N TRP A 94 9.99 8.19 20.46
CA TRP A 94 8.61 7.94 20.85
C TRP A 94 7.79 7.59 19.62
N THR A 95 7.08 6.48 19.67
CA THR A 95 6.16 6.05 18.61
C THR A 95 4.80 5.70 19.22
N MET A 96 3.74 5.89 18.45
CA MET A 96 2.39 5.45 18.79
C MET A 96 2.14 4.11 18.09
N PHE A 97 1.66 3.10 18.81
CA PHE A 97 1.33 1.82 18.17
C PHE A 97 -0.02 1.92 17.46
N PRO A 98 -0.10 1.56 16.16
CA PRO A 98 -1.35 1.65 15.40
C PRO A 98 -2.43 0.76 16.01
N GLY A 99 -3.65 1.29 16.08
CA GLY A 99 -4.80 0.59 16.68
C GLY A 99 -4.86 0.66 18.21
N THR A 100 -4.00 1.46 18.84
CA THR A 100 -3.97 1.66 20.31
C THR A 100 -3.72 3.13 20.66
N ASP A 101 -4.06 3.53 21.88
CA ASP A 101 -3.74 4.85 22.44
C ASP A 101 -2.41 4.84 23.24
N VAL A 102 -1.49 3.95 22.88
CA VAL A 102 -0.25 3.72 23.63
C VAL A 102 0.95 4.31 22.90
N PHE A 103 1.68 5.16 23.61
CA PHE A 103 2.99 5.65 23.19
C PHE A 103 4.09 4.84 23.88
N ALA A 104 5.05 4.37 23.09
CA ALA A 104 6.21 3.66 23.59
C ALA A 104 7.51 4.32 23.13
N ARG A 105 8.50 4.27 24.01
CA ARG A 105 9.86 4.68 23.71
C ARG A 105 10.64 3.47 23.21
N ILE A 106 10.99 3.46 21.94
CA ILE A 106 11.71 2.36 21.29
C ILE A 106 12.99 2.88 20.64
N PRO A 107 13.99 2.01 20.36
CA PRO A 107 15.19 2.42 19.64
C PRO A 107 14.86 3.03 18.28
N PHE A 108 15.65 4.03 17.85
CA PHE A 108 15.47 4.73 16.58
C PHE A 108 15.39 3.76 15.39
N HIS A 109 16.31 2.80 15.33
CA HIS A 109 16.33 1.78 14.28
C HIS A 109 15.03 0.97 14.25
N ALA A 110 14.50 0.58 15.42
CA ALA A 110 13.26 -0.17 15.51
C ALA A 110 12.08 0.64 14.97
N ALA A 111 11.98 1.92 15.33
CA ALA A 111 10.94 2.81 14.80
C ALA A 111 11.01 2.95 13.27
N HIS A 112 12.21 3.14 12.73
CA HIS A 112 12.41 3.25 11.29
C HIS A 112 12.06 1.95 10.55
N SER A 113 12.54 0.81 11.03
CA SER A 113 12.25 -0.50 10.43
C SER A 113 10.78 -0.90 10.51
N ILE A 114 10.08 -0.55 11.59
CA ILE A 114 8.62 -0.77 11.71
C ILE A 114 7.90 0.03 10.62
N LEU A 115 8.20 1.33 10.48
CA LEU A 115 7.56 2.19 9.50
C LEU A 115 7.88 1.77 8.05
N GLU A 116 9.09 1.30 7.75
CA GLU A 116 9.41 0.81 6.41
C GLU A 116 8.70 -0.50 6.06
N LYS A 117 8.67 -1.47 6.98
CA LYS A 117 7.89 -2.70 6.79
C LYS A 117 6.40 -2.40 6.63
N ASP A 118 5.89 -1.43 7.39
CA ASP A 118 4.49 -1.02 7.26
C ASP A 118 4.21 -0.38 5.90
N GLN A 119 5.14 0.41 5.35
CA GLN A 119 5.02 0.93 3.98
C GLN A 119 4.94 -0.18 2.93
N GLU A 120 5.80 -1.20 3.03
CA GLU A 120 5.79 -2.34 2.11
C GLU A 120 4.46 -3.10 2.18
N ARG A 121 3.95 -3.31 3.40
CA ARG A 121 2.64 -3.91 3.64
C ARG A 121 1.51 -3.09 3.03
N LEU A 122 1.47 -1.78 3.29
CA LEU A 122 0.45 -0.88 2.75
C LEU A 122 0.46 -0.82 1.22
N ASP A 123 1.64 -0.84 0.59
CA ASP A 123 1.76 -0.88 -0.87
C ASP A 123 1.27 -2.23 -1.44
N TYR A 124 1.51 -3.34 -0.75
CA TYR A 124 0.96 -4.64 -1.13
C TYR A 124 -0.58 -4.67 -0.99
N ASP A 125 -1.10 -4.22 0.14
CA ASP A 125 -2.54 -4.20 0.42
C ASP A 125 -3.28 -3.28 -0.55
N ALA A 126 -2.69 -2.13 -0.92
CA ALA A 126 -3.25 -1.24 -1.94
C ALA A 126 -3.36 -1.93 -3.31
N LYS A 127 -2.32 -2.65 -3.76
CA LYS A 127 -2.35 -3.41 -5.03
C LYS A 127 -3.38 -4.54 -5.00
N LYS A 128 -3.51 -5.21 -3.85
CA LYS A 128 -4.50 -6.26 -3.63
C LYS A 128 -5.93 -5.71 -3.72
N LEU A 129 -6.20 -4.59 -3.02
CA LEU A 129 -7.50 -3.91 -3.05
C LEU A 129 -7.84 -3.36 -4.44
N GLN A 130 -6.86 -2.82 -5.17
CA GLN A 130 -7.09 -2.36 -6.55
C GLN A 130 -7.47 -3.53 -7.48
N SER A 131 -6.79 -4.67 -7.35
CA SER A 131 -7.13 -5.89 -8.10
C SER A 131 -8.54 -6.35 -7.77
N TYR A 132 -8.88 -6.41 -6.47
CA TYR A 132 -10.22 -6.75 -6.00
C TYR A 132 -11.30 -5.81 -6.56
N LEU A 133 -11.09 -4.49 -6.48
CA LEU A 133 -12.02 -3.50 -7.03
C LEU A 133 -12.25 -3.66 -8.53
N LYS A 134 -11.20 -3.99 -9.28
CA LYS A 134 -11.29 -4.22 -10.72
C LYS A 134 -12.16 -5.44 -11.03
N GLU A 135 -11.98 -6.53 -10.30
CA GLU A 135 -12.78 -7.74 -10.41
C GLU A 135 -14.25 -7.48 -10.08
N LYS A 136 -14.53 -6.87 -8.92
CA LYS A 136 -15.91 -6.59 -8.50
C LYS A 136 -16.62 -5.59 -9.39
N SER A 137 -15.92 -4.54 -9.85
CA SER A 137 -16.46 -3.59 -10.83
C SER A 137 -16.78 -4.27 -12.16
N PHE A 138 -15.98 -5.26 -12.58
CA PHE A 138 -16.24 -6.04 -13.78
C PHE A 138 -17.50 -6.90 -13.65
N LEU A 139 -17.70 -7.57 -12.52
CA LEU A 139 -18.91 -8.35 -12.23
C LEU A 139 -20.18 -7.49 -12.28
N ILE A 140 -20.17 -6.31 -11.65
CA ILE A 140 -21.29 -5.35 -11.71
C ILE A 140 -21.54 -4.89 -13.16
N SER A 141 -20.47 -4.68 -13.93
CA SER A 141 -20.57 -4.30 -15.35
C SER A 141 -21.17 -5.41 -16.21
N GLU A 142 -20.85 -6.68 -15.96
CA GLU A 142 -21.44 -7.81 -16.69
C GLU A 142 -22.94 -7.94 -16.43
N LYS A 143 -23.39 -7.63 -15.21
CA LYS A 143 -24.81 -7.60 -14.84
C LYS A 143 -25.57 -6.39 -15.42
N GLY A 144 -24.92 -5.51 -16.18
CA GLY A 144 -25.57 -4.40 -16.90
C GLY A 144 -25.95 -3.19 -16.02
N VAL A 145 -25.41 -3.12 -14.80
CA VAL A 145 -25.77 -2.08 -13.80
C VAL A 145 -25.02 -0.76 -14.06
N LEU A 146 -23.86 -0.81 -14.71
CA LEU A 146 -23.10 0.38 -15.09
C LEU A 146 -23.64 0.94 -16.42
N ALA A 147 -24.52 1.94 -16.33
CA ALA A 147 -25.25 2.54 -17.46
C ALA A 147 -24.35 3.11 -18.58
N ASP A 148 -23.10 3.46 -18.30
CA ASP A 148 -22.22 4.16 -19.25
C ASP A 148 -21.30 3.24 -20.06
N LYS A 149 -21.42 1.91 -19.92
CA LYS A 149 -20.60 0.94 -20.67
C LYS A 149 -21.47 -0.16 -21.25
N ILE A 150 -21.34 -0.37 -22.57
CA ILE A 150 -21.92 -1.55 -23.23
C ILE A 150 -21.44 -2.78 -22.46
N SER A 151 -22.37 -3.59 -21.96
CA SER A 151 -21.99 -4.73 -21.13
C SER A 151 -21.13 -5.69 -21.96
N PRO A 152 -20.04 -6.24 -21.41
CA PRO A 152 -19.22 -7.24 -22.12
C PRO A 152 -20.04 -8.44 -22.60
N GLY A 153 -21.12 -8.78 -21.88
CA GLY A 153 -22.10 -9.78 -22.30
C GLY A 153 -22.82 -9.42 -23.60
N MET A 154 -23.26 -8.17 -23.76
CA MET A 154 -23.84 -7.69 -25.02
C MET A 154 -22.83 -7.72 -26.17
N ILE A 155 -21.58 -7.30 -25.94
CA ILE A 155 -20.53 -7.37 -26.97
C ILE A 155 -20.29 -8.82 -27.39
N ARG A 156 -20.15 -9.74 -26.44
CA ARG A 156 -19.98 -11.18 -26.75
C ARG A 156 -21.17 -11.70 -27.53
N SER A 157 -22.40 -11.39 -27.12
CA SER A 157 -23.61 -11.78 -27.85
C SER A 157 -23.57 -11.28 -29.29
N LEU A 158 -23.25 -10.01 -29.53
CA LEU A 158 -23.16 -9.41 -30.86
C LEU A 158 -22.09 -10.08 -31.74
N VAL A 159 -20.95 -10.46 -31.15
CA VAL A 159 -19.86 -11.14 -31.87
C VAL A 159 -20.18 -12.62 -32.14
N THR A 160 -20.95 -13.28 -31.28
CA THR A 160 -21.34 -14.70 -31.42
C THR A 160 -22.61 -14.91 -32.24
N LEU A 161 -23.24 -13.86 -32.75
CA LEU A 161 -24.39 -14.00 -33.66
C LEU A 161 -23.91 -14.57 -34.99
N THR A 162 -24.11 -15.87 -35.17
CA THR A 162 -24.01 -16.53 -36.48
C THR A 162 -25.36 -16.46 -37.17
N ASP A 163 -25.40 -15.89 -38.38
CA ASP A 163 -26.58 -15.96 -39.25
C ASP A 163 -26.86 -17.44 -39.55
N LYS A 164 -27.91 -18.00 -38.93
CA LYS A 164 -28.40 -19.31 -39.33
C LYS A 164 -29.22 -19.11 -40.62
N PRO A 165 -28.86 -19.75 -41.74
CA PRO A 165 -29.67 -19.67 -42.95
C PRO A 165 -31.08 -20.23 -42.66
N LYS A 166 -32.10 -19.52 -43.15
CA LYS A 166 -33.51 -19.94 -43.12
C LYS A 166 -33.75 -21.19 -43.95
#